data_AF-A0A958HMY8-F1
#
_entry.id   AF-A0A958HMY8-F1
#
_cell.length_a   1.000
_cell.length_b   1.000
_cell.length_c   1.000
_cell.angle_alpha   90.00
_cell.angle_beta   90.00
_cell.angle_gamma   90.00
#
_symmetry.space_group_name_H-M   'P 1'
#
loop_
_entity.id
_entity.type
_entity.pdbx_description
1 polymer ?
#
loop_
_entity_poly.entity_id
_entity_poly.type
_entity_poly.pdbx_seq_one_letter_code
_entity_poly.pdbx_strand_id
1 'polypeptide(L)'
;MSVQLPIQTIETTDTHWSYRHRVAAGVALIVIGLLIAAGQVFQINMEGWAFFAVLAAIFLAWGLFTRTFGLIIPGGVLGGIGLGIFLTGLPVGGASEFITGGVFLIGFAAGWALISLLSLFTSDRLAWWP
;
A
#
# COMPACT_ATOMS: atom_id res chain seq x y z
N MET A 1 -27.70 -57.95 -18.06
CA MET A 1 -26.38 -57.31 -17.86
C MET A 1 -26.64 -55.85 -17.50
N SER A 2 -26.82 -55.55 -16.22
CA SER A 2 -27.16 -54.21 -15.72
C SER A 2 -25.89 -53.39 -15.56
N VAL A 3 -25.70 -52.41 -16.43
CA VAL A 3 -24.58 -51.45 -16.37
C VAL A 3 -24.81 -50.55 -15.15
N GLN A 4 -24.02 -50.75 -14.10
CA GLN A 4 -23.94 -49.83 -12.95
C GLN A 4 -23.15 -48.61 -13.39
N LEU A 5 -23.83 -47.46 -13.50
CA LEU A 5 -23.16 -46.19 -13.76
C LEU A 5 -22.41 -45.73 -12.51
N PRO A 6 -21.19 -45.17 -12.65
CA PRO A 6 -20.42 -44.63 -11.53
C PRO A 6 -21.16 -43.43 -10.92
N ILE A 7 -21.47 -43.53 -9.63
CA ILE A 7 -22.02 -42.43 -8.83
C ILE A 7 -20.93 -41.35 -8.74
N GLN A 8 -21.11 -40.27 -9.49
CA GLN A 8 -20.28 -39.07 -9.39
C GLN A 8 -20.61 -38.42 -8.04
N THR A 9 -19.76 -38.63 -7.04
CA THR A 9 -19.82 -37.84 -5.81
C THR A 9 -19.46 -36.41 -6.18
N ILE A 10 -20.46 -35.52 -6.15
CA ILE A 10 -20.25 -34.08 -6.27
C ILE A 10 -19.39 -33.68 -5.08
N GLU A 11 -18.09 -33.52 -5.32
CA GLU A 11 -17.17 -32.93 -4.36
C GLU A 11 -17.60 -31.48 -4.19
N THR A 12 -18.37 -31.23 -3.14
CA THR A 12 -18.71 -29.88 -2.71
C THR A 12 -17.42 -29.26 -2.21
N THR A 13 -16.75 -28.49 -3.07
CA THR A 13 -15.63 -27.66 -2.66
C THR A 13 -16.18 -26.61 -1.70
N ASP A 14 -16.18 -26.93 -0.41
CA ASP A 14 -16.45 -25.99 0.67
C ASP A 14 -15.40 -24.89 0.56
N THR A 15 -15.78 -23.80 -0.12
CA THR A 15 -14.97 -22.58 -0.19
C THR A 15 -15.01 -21.93 1.19
N HIS A 16 -14.12 -22.39 2.07
CA HIS A 16 -13.90 -21.84 3.40
C HIS A 16 -13.20 -20.48 3.28
N TRP A 17 -13.93 -19.50 2.72
CA TRP A 17 -13.51 -18.10 2.58
C TRP A 17 -13.14 -17.58 3.96
N SER A 18 -11.84 -17.46 4.15
CA SER A 18 -11.22 -17.59 5.46
C SER A 18 -11.45 -16.33 6.27
N TYR A 19 -12.06 -16.47 7.44
CA TYR A 19 -12.35 -15.44 8.45
C TYR A 19 -11.19 -14.44 8.70
N ARG A 20 -9.95 -14.90 8.50
CA ARG A 20 -8.71 -14.12 8.57
C ARG A 20 -8.70 -12.92 7.63
N HIS A 21 -9.27 -13.03 6.42
CA HIS A 21 -9.36 -11.92 5.48
C HIS A 21 -10.33 -10.84 5.99
N ARG A 22 -11.45 -11.21 6.62
CA ARG A 22 -12.40 -10.23 7.19
C ARG A 22 -11.79 -9.43 8.35
N VAL A 23 -11.07 -10.11 9.25
CA VAL A 23 -10.42 -9.45 10.39
C VAL A 23 -9.31 -8.52 9.89
N ALA A 24 -8.52 -8.96 8.91
CA ALA A 24 -7.47 -8.13 8.34
C ALA A 24 -8.03 -6.91 7.58
N ALA A 25 -9.17 -7.02 6.90
CA ALA A 25 -9.85 -5.88 6.28
C ALA A 25 -10.31 -4.86 7.33
N GLY A 26 -10.87 -5.36 8.45
CA GLY A 26 -11.28 -4.54 9.59
C GLY A 26 -10.10 -3.79 10.22
N VAL A 27 -8.98 -4.47 10.46
CA VAL A 27 -7.77 -3.83 11.03
C VAL A 27 -7.21 -2.78 10.09
N ALA A 28 -7.15 -3.05 8.78
CA ALA A 28 -6.69 -2.07 7.79
C ALA A 28 -7.58 -0.82 7.79
N LEU A 29 -8.91 -0.98 7.81
CA LEU A 29 -9.86 0.13 7.90
C LEU A 29 -9.71 0.94 9.19
N ILE A 30 -9.45 0.26 10.33
CA ILE A 30 -9.20 0.94 11.61
C ILE A 30 -7.93 1.78 11.50
N VAL A 31 -6.83 1.23 10.98
CA VAL A 31 -5.56 1.95 10.84
C VAL A 31 -5.69 3.14 9.89
N ILE A 32 -6.33 2.96 8.72
CA ILE A 32 -6.60 4.05 7.77
C ILE A 32 -7.47 5.12 8.42
N GLY A 33 -8.54 4.72 9.09
CA GLY A 33 -9.45 5.63 9.79
C GLY A 33 -8.76 6.42 10.89
N LEU A 34 -7.85 5.80 11.63
CA LEU A 34 -7.06 6.46 12.68
C LEU A 34 -6.06 7.46 12.10
N LEU A 35 -5.42 7.13 10.97
CA LEU A 35 -4.51 8.04 10.26
C LEU A 35 -5.26 9.27 9.73
N ILE A 36 -6.43 9.08 9.14
CA ILE A 36 -7.28 10.18 8.64
C ILE A 36 -7.82 11.01 9.81
N ALA A 37 -8.30 10.37 10.87
CA ALA A 37 -8.84 11.04 12.05
C ALA A 37 -7.76 11.87 12.76
N ALA A 38 -6.54 11.35 12.89
CA ALA A 38 -5.41 12.13 13.39
C ALA A 38 -5.20 13.39 12.53
N GLY A 39 -5.16 13.25 11.21
CA GLY A 39 -5.03 14.39 10.29
C GLY A 39 -6.13 15.45 10.44
N GLN A 40 -7.38 15.03 10.70
CA GLN A 40 -8.49 15.96 10.92
C GLN A 40 -8.50 16.62 12.30
N VAL A 41 -8.19 15.85 13.36
CA VAL A 41 -8.20 16.35 14.75
C VAL A 41 -7.18 17.47 14.95
N PHE A 42 -6.07 17.45 14.21
CA PHE A 42 -5.03 18.47 14.30
C PHE A 42 -5.28 19.73 13.45
N GLN A 43 -6.45 19.89 12.79
CA GLN A 43 -6.78 21.04 11.92
C GLN A 43 -5.66 21.39 10.93
N ILE A 44 -5.05 20.36 10.34
CA ILE A 44 -3.93 20.55 9.43
C ILE A 44 -4.50 21.11 8.13
N ASN A 45 -4.12 22.33 7.74
CA ASN A 45 -4.29 22.79 6.36
C ASN A 45 -3.68 21.69 5.47
N MET A 46 -4.50 21.01 4.67
CA MET A 46 -4.03 19.90 3.83
C MET A 46 -3.10 20.44 2.75
N GLU A 47 -1.85 20.64 3.11
CA GLU A 47 -0.76 20.88 2.18
C GLU A 47 -0.68 19.69 1.22
N GLY A 48 -0.21 19.93 -0.01
CA GLY A 48 -0.29 18.96 -1.11
C GLY A 48 0.28 17.57 -0.77
N TRP A 49 1.23 17.47 0.16
CA TRP A 49 1.78 16.19 0.63
C TRP A 49 0.76 15.29 1.33
N ALA A 50 -0.21 15.86 2.07
CA ALA A 50 -1.20 15.10 2.81
C ALA A 50 -2.15 14.33 1.87
N PHE A 51 -2.50 14.93 0.74
CA PHE A 51 -3.29 14.27 -0.31
C PHE A 51 -2.58 13.02 -0.84
N PHE A 52 -1.30 13.15 -1.20
CA PHE A 52 -0.50 12.03 -1.68
C PHE A 52 -0.30 10.96 -0.60
N ALA A 53 -0.09 11.34 0.66
CA ALA A 53 0.06 10.42 1.77
C ALA A 53 -1.20 9.57 2.00
N VAL A 54 -2.39 10.18 1.97
CA VAL A 54 -3.66 9.45 2.11
C VAL A 54 -3.86 8.49 0.95
N LEU A 55 -3.63 8.93 -0.28
CA LEU A 55 -3.81 8.08 -1.46
C LEU A 55 -2.82 6.91 -1.49
N ALA A 56 -1.56 7.16 -1.10
CA ALA A 56 -0.55 6.14 -0.91
C ALA A 56 -0.97 5.11 0.13
N ALA A 57 -1.49 5.55 1.27
CA ALA A 57 -1.96 4.67 2.33
C ALA A 57 -3.12 3.78 1.86
N ILE A 58 -4.08 4.33 1.11
CA ILE A 58 -5.20 3.56 0.53
C ILE A 58 -4.69 2.47 -0.40
N PHE A 59 -3.83 2.82 -1.37
CA PHE A 59 -3.30 1.86 -2.33
C PHE A 59 -2.39 0.80 -1.70
N LEU A 60 -1.53 1.18 -0.75
CA LEU A 60 -0.66 0.25 -0.04
C LEU A 60 -1.45 -0.69 0.86
N ALA A 61 -2.40 -0.16 1.65
CA ALA A 61 -3.22 -0.99 2.53
C ALA A 61 -4.08 -1.96 1.74
N TRP A 62 -4.71 -1.49 0.66
CA TRP A 62 -5.50 -2.36 -0.20
C TRP A 62 -4.62 -3.37 -0.94
N GLY A 63 -3.51 -2.94 -1.54
CA GLY A 63 -2.60 -3.81 -2.28
C GLY A 63 -1.96 -4.90 -1.42
N LEU A 64 -1.59 -4.57 -0.18
CA LEU A 64 -1.08 -5.55 0.79
C LEU A 64 -2.18 -6.50 1.26
N PHE A 65 -3.40 -6.00 1.41
CA PHE A 65 -4.56 -6.78 1.85
C PHE A 65 -5.06 -7.76 0.79
N THR A 66 -5.23 -7.31 -0.45
CA THR A 66 -5.65 -8.16 -1.58
C THR A 66 -4.48 -8.93 -2.20
N ARG A 67 -3.26 -8.77 -1.66
CA ARG A 67 -2.02 -9.29 -2.23
C ARG A 67 -1.92 -9.00 -3.73
N THR A 68 -2.37 -7.82 -4.13
CA THR A 68 -2.36 -7.38 -5.53
C THR A 68 -1.18 -6.46 -5.72
N PHE A 69 -0.09 -7.02 -6.27
CA PHE A 69 1.14 -6.27 -6.50
C PHE A 69 0.92 -4.98 -7.32
N GLY A 70 -0.03 -5.00 -8.26
CA GLY A 70 -0.37 -3.84 -9.09
C GLY A 70 -0.83 -2.59 -8.32
N LEU A 71 -1.31 -2.72 -7.08
CA LEU A 71 -1.74 -1.59 -6.26
C LEU A 71 -0.63 -1.08 -5.32
N ILE A 72 0.37 -1.92 -5.04
CA ILE A 72 1.54 -1.54 -4.25
C ILE A 72 2.41 -0.54 -5.03
N ILE A 73 2.49 -0.69 -6.35
CA ILE A 73 3.25 0.21 -7.24
C ILE A 73 2.76 1.67 -7.15
N PRO A 74 1.49 1.99 -7.49
CA PRO A 74 0.99 3.36 -7.37
C PRO A 74 1.04 3.85 -5.93
N GLY A 75 0.80 2.97 -4.94
CA GLY A 75 0.92 3.32 -3.53
C GLY A 75 2.33 3.75 -3.11
N GLY A 76 3.36 3.04 -3.54
CA GLY A 76 4.76 3.37 -3.26
C GLY A 76 5.23 4.63 -3.99
N VAL A 77 4.84 4.82 -5.26
CA VAL A 77 5.17 6.03 -6.04
C VAL A 77 4.53 7.27 -5.41
N LEU A 78 3.22 7.22 -5.12
CA LEU A 78 2.51 8.32 -4.49
C LEU A 78 3.05 8.58 -3.07
N GLY A 79 3.41 7.53 -2.34
CA GLY A 79 4.04 7.64 -1.03
C GLY A 79 5.40 8.34 -1.10
N GLY A 80 6.24 7.98 -2.08
CA GLY A 80 7.52 8.63 -2.31
C GLY A 80 7.39 10.10 -2.71
N ILE A 81 6.40 10.45 -3.55
CA ILE A 81 6.10 11.85 -3.91
C ILE A 81 5.64 12.63 -2.67
N GLY A 82 4.68 12.08 -1.91
CA GLY A 82 4.19 12.72 -0.69
C GLY A 82 5.29 12.93 0.34
N LEU A 83 6.15 11.92 0.55
CA LEU A 83 7.31 12.00 1.43
C LEU A 83 8.32 13.04 0.94
N GLY A 84 8.62 13.08 -0.37
CA GLY A 84 9.51 14.07 -0.96
C GLY A 84 9.02 15.49 -0.74
N ILE A 85 7.74 15.77 -1.02
CA ILE A 85 7.13 17.09 -0.79
C ILE A 85 7.19 17.47 0.69
N PHE A 86 6.83 16.55 1.58
CA PHE A 86 6.89 16.77 3.03
C PHE A 86 8.31 17.14 3.48
N LEU A 87 9.32 16.38 3.05
CA LEU A 87 10.72 16.63 3.43
C LEU A 87 11.24 17.96 2.87
N THR A 88 10.82 18.37 1.68
CA THR A 88 11.19 19.69 1.12
C THR A 88 10.49 20.86 1.78
N GLY A 89 9.34 20.63 2.43
CA GLY A 89 8.62 21.65 3.19
C GLY A 89 9.19 21.90 4.59
N LEU A 90 10.08 21.03 5.08
CA LEU A 90 10.75 21.23 6.36
C LEU A 90 11.72 22.42 6.25
N PRO A 91 11.84 23.26 7.30
CA PRO A 91 12.80 24.35 7.33
C PRO A 91 14.23 23.80 7.46
N VAL A 92 14.78 23.34 6.34
CA VAL A 92 16.19 23.01 6.16
C VAL A 92 16.95 24.32 6.00
N GLY A 93 17.41 24.87 7.13
CA GLY A 93 17.99 26.22 7.23
C GLY A 93 18.97 26.54 6.09
N GLY A 94 18.56 27.43 5.18
CA GLY A 94 19.40 27.95 4.10
C GLY A 94 19.75 26.96 2.98
N ALA A 95 19.01 25.86 2.83
CA ALA A 95 19.27 24.88 1.79
C ALA A 95 19.15 25.50 0.39
N SER A 96 20.17 25.33 -0.45
CA SER A 96 20.13 25.70 -1.85
C SER A 96 19.11 24.85 -2.61
N GLU A 97 18.60 25.34 -3.75
CA GLU A 97 17.66 24.58 -4.60
C GLU A 97 18.17 23.17 -4.95
N PHE A 98 19.49 23.01 -5.08
CA PHE A 98 20.14 21.73 -5.30
C PHE A 98 19.90 20.74 -4.16
N ILE A 99 20.02 21.19 -2.91
CA ILE A 99 19.78 20.35 -1.73
C ILE A 99 18.30 19.97 -1.65
N THR A 100 17.40 20.91 -1.92
CA THR A 100 15.95 20.66 -1.96
C THR A 100 15.59 19.58 -2.98
N GLY A 101 16.17 19.65 -4.18
CA GLY A 101 16.00 18.61 -5.21
C GLY A 101 16.54 17.24 -4.76
N GLY A 102 17.71 17.21 -4.12
CA GLY A 102 18.28 15.98 -3.56
C GLY A 102 17.41 15.36 -2.46
N VAL A 103 16.88 16.18 -1.55
CA VAL A 103 15.96 15.74 -0.48
C VAL A 103 14.67 15.16 -1.07
N PHE A 104 14.10 15.80 -2.10
CA PHE A 104 12.96 15.25 -2.82
C PHE A 104 13.27 13.89 -3.43
N LEU A 105 14.42 13.75 -4.11
CA LEU A 105 14.84 12.50 -4.74
C LEU A 105 15.05 11.37 -3.72
N ILE A 106 15.54 11.67 -2.51
CA ILE A 106 15.63 10.67 -1.43
C ILE A 106 14.24 10.19 -1.02
N GLY A 107 13.28 11.11 -0.84
CA GLY A 107 11.88 10.75 -0.55
C GLY A 107 11.27 9.90 -1.66
N PHE A 108 11.51 10.27 -2.92
CA PHE A 108 11.04 9.53 -4.08
C PHE A 108 11.67 8.13 -4.16
N ALA A 109 12.99 8.02 -3.96
CA ALA A 109 13.72 6.74 -3.94
C ALA A 109 13.24 5.81 -2.81
N ALA A 110 12.87 6.37 -1.66
CA ALA A 110 12.27 5.59 -0.57
C ALA A 110 10.93 4.95 -1.00
N GLY A 111 10.13 5.62 -1.83
CA GLY A 111 8.93 5.05 -2.43
C GLY A 111 9.21 3.83 -3.30
N TRP A 112 10.28 3.86 -4.10
CA TRP A 112 10.73 2.71 -4.90
C TRP A 112 11.25 1.56 -4.03
N ALA A 113 12.08 1.87 -3.02
CA ALA A 113 12.56 0.88 -2.06
C ALA A 113 11.39 0.21 -1.32
N LEU A 114 10.35 0.97 -1.00
CA LEU A 114 9.13 0.46 -0.38
C LEU A 114 8.40 -0.53 -1.29
N ILE A 115 8.30 -0.27 -2.60
CA ILE A 115 7.71 -1.22 -3.57
C ILE A 115 8.49 -2.54 -3.58
N SER A 116 9.82 -2.46 -3.68
CA SER A 116 10.68 -3.65 -3.67
C SER A 116 10.54 -4.43 -2.36
N LEU A 117 10.50 -3.75 -1.21
CA LEU A 117 10.31 -4.36 0.09
C LEU A 117 8.95 -5.03 0.22
N LEU A 118 7.87 -4.36 -0.21
CA LEU A 118 6.51 -4.91 -0.14
C LEU A 118 6.25 -6.02 -1.18
N SER A 119 7.07 -6.11 -2.23
CA SER A 119 7.01 -7.22 -3.19
C SER A 119 7.23 -8.57 -2.52
N LEU A 120 8.12 -8.64 -1.52
CA LEU A 120 8.42 -9.85 -0.75
C LEU A 120 7.21 -10.42 -0.01
N PHE A 121 6.28 -9.56 0.40
CA PHE A 121 5.11 -9.95 1.18
C PHE A 121 3.90 -10.32 0.31
N THR A 122 3.94 -9.96 -0.97
CA THR A 122 2.78 -10.03 -1.87
C THR A 122 3.00 -11.01 -3.02
N SER A 123 4.23 -11.12 -3.49
CA SER A 123 4.65 -12.06 -4.51
C SER A 123 5.71 -12.96 -3.88
N ASP A 124 5.60 -14.29 -4.00
CA ASP A 124 6.63 -15.26 -3.56
C ASP A 124 7.96 -15.11 -4.35
N ARG A 125 8.15 -14.01 -5.09
CA ARG A 125 9.33 -13.63 -5.84
C ARG A 125 9.56 -12.15 -5.63
N LEU A 126 10.82 -11.78 -5.34
CA LEU A 126 11.27 -10.39 -5.43
C LEU A 126 10.91 -9.86 -6.81
N ALA A 127 10.02 -8.87 -6.86
CA ALA A 127 9.76 -8.12 -8.07
C ALA A 127 10.89 -7.09 -8.24
N TRP A 128 12.09 -7.59 -8.53
CA TRP A 128 13.16 -6.77 -9.08
C TRP A 128 12.86 -6.64 -10.57
N TRP A 129 12.74 -5.41 -11.05
CA TRP A 129 12.64 -5.08 -12.47
C TRP A 129 13.70 -5.87 -13.29
N PRO A 130 13.39 -6.43 -14.48
CA PRO A 130 14.41 -7.02 -15.37
C PRO A 130 15.34 -5.98 -15.98
#